data_AF-A0A951L2V5-F1
#
_entry.id   AF-A0A951L2V5-F1
#
_cell.length_a   1.000
_cell.length_b   1.000
_cell.length_c   1.000
_cell.angle_alpha   90.00
_cell.angle_beta   90.00
_cell.angle_gamma   90.00
#
_symmetry.space_group_name_H-M   'P 1'
#
loop_
_entity.id
_entity.type
_entity.pdbx_description
1 polymer ?
#
loop_
_entity_poly.entity_id
_entity_poly.type
_entity_poly.pdbx_seq_one_letter_code
_entity_poly.pdbx_strand_id
1 'polypeptide(L)' 'FDEILAKRGQSNPTGRVGDPAEFGDACAFLCGANSGFIVGQNLLLDGGAFNSTMG' A
#
# COMPACT_ATOMS: atom_id res chain seq x y z
N PHE A 1 10.13 7.56 -18.95
CA PHE A 1 10.19 6.90 -17.64
C PHE A 1 8.81 6.88 -17.00
N ASP A 2 8.15 8.04 -16.93
CA ASP A 2 6.79 8.19 -16.40
C ASP A 2 5.75 7.32 -17.11
N GLU A 3 5.80 7.21 -18.44
CA GLU A 3 4.90 6.30 -19.17
C GLU A 3 5.08 4.83 -18.80
N ILE A 4 6.31 4.42 -18.45
CA ILE A 4 6.60 3.04 -18.04
C ILE A 4 6.04 2.81 -16.64
N LEU A 5 6.19 3.79 -15.73
CA LEU A 5 5.60 3.74 -14.40
C LEU A 5 4.07 3.72 -14.47
N ALA A 6 3.47 4.57 -15.30
CA ALA A 6 2.03 4.61 -15.51
C ALA A 6 1.51 3.25 -16.02
N LYS A 7 2.16 2.65 -17.02
CA LYS A 7 1.80 1.32 -17.53
C LYS A 7 1.93 0.22 -16.45
N ARG A 8 2.98 0.26 -15.62
CA ARG A 8 3.15 -0.70 -14.51
C ARG A 8 2.07 -0.56 -13.45
N GLY A 9 1.62 0.66 -13.17
CA GLY A 9 0.57 0.92 -12.20
C GLY A 9 -0.81 0.39 -12.60
N GLN A 10 -1.08 0.20 -13.89
CA GLN A 10 -2.40 -0.24 -14.38
C GLN A 10 -2.81 -1.64 -13.92
N SER A 11 -1.85 -2.53 -13.64
CA SER A 11 -2.17 -3.87 -13.10
C SER A 11 -2.54 -3.83 -11.62
N ASN A 12 -2.32 -2.69 -10.96
CA ASN A 12 -2.69 -2.49 -9.57
C ASN A 12 -4.14 -2.00 -9.48
N PRO A 13 -4.98 -2.46 -8.55
CA PRO A 13 -6.33 -1.93 -8.36
C PRO A 13 -6.39 -0.41 -8.13
N THR A 14 -5.37 0.17 -7.51
CA THR A 14 -5.22 1.63 -7.37
C THR A 14 -4.84 2.36 -8.68
N GLY A 15 -4.51 1.63 -9.74
CA GLY A 15 -4.21 2.16 -11.07
C GLY A 15 -2.88 2.91 -11.20
N ARG A 16 -2.04 2.89 -10.17
CA ARG A 16 -0.75 3.61 -10.14
C ARG A 16 0.33 2.85 -9.38
N VAL A 17 1.56 3.30 -9.59
CA VAL A 17 2.68 2.95 -8.71
C VAL A 17 2.54 3.78 -7.44
N GLY A 18 2.80 3.15 -6.29
CA GLY A 18 2.79 3.82 -4.99
C GLY A 18 3.88 4.90 -4.91
N ASP A 19 3.60 5.95 -4.15
CA ASP A 19 4.62 6.92 -3.75
C ASP A 19 5.29 6.41 -2.45
N PRO A 20 6.63 6.33 -2.38
CA PRO A 20 7.33 5.96 -1.16
C PRO A 20 6.91 6.73 0.10
N ALA A 21 6.45 7.98 -0.03
CA ALA A 21 5.94 8.77 1.09
C ALA A 21 4.71 8.13 1.77
N GLU A 22 3.88 7.41 1.02
CA GLU A 22 2.66 6.76 1.55
C GLU A 22 2.98 5.66 2.57
N PHE A 23 4.15 5.03 2.44
CA PHE A 23 4.63 4.09 3.46
C PHE A 23 4.94 4.82 4.77
N GLY A 24 5.57 5.99 4.68
CA GLY A 24 5.83 6.85 5.84
C GLY A 24 4.55 7.32 6.52
N ASP A 25 3.57 7.75 5.73
CA ASP A 25 2.25 8.16 6.25
C ASP A 25 1.54 7.00 6.96
N ALA A 26 1.63 5.78 6.43
CA ALA A 26 1.08 4.60 7.07
C ALA A 26 1.79 4.28 8.40
N CYS A 27 3.12 4.39 8.47
CA CYS A 27 3.85 4.26 9.73
C CYS A 27 3.39 5.33 10.74
N ALA A 28 3.27 6.59 10.32
CA ALA A 28 2.80 7.67 11.18
C ALA A 28 1.38 7.41 11.71
N PHE A 29 0.48 6.90 10.87
CA PHE A 29 -0.85 6.48 11.28
C PHE A 29 -0.80 5.37 12.34
N LEU A 30 0.04 4.36 12.17
CA LEU A 30 0.19 3.25 13.12
C LEU A 30 0.83 3.67 14.44
N CYS A 31 1.67 4.70 14.44
CA CYS A 31 2.18 5.32 15.66
C CYS A 31 1.16 6.22 16.38
N GLY A 32 0.02 6.53 15.76
CA GLY A 32 -1.02 7.36 16.32
C GLY A 32 -1.79 6.70 17.46
N ALA A 33 -2.38 7.52 18.35
CA ALA A 33 -3.12 7.06 19.52
C ALA A 33 -4.32 6.14 19.19
N ASN A 34 -4.89 6.27 17.99
CA ASN A 34 -6.03 5.47 17.54
C ASN A 34 -5.67 4.05 17.11
N SER A 35 -4.37 3.73 17.01
CA SER A 35 -3.87 2.45 16.50
C SER A 35 -3.47 1.47 17.61
N GLY A 36 -3.74 1.81 18.89
CA GLY A 36 -3.22 1.09 20.05
C GLY A 36 -3.63 -0.38 20.22
N PHE A 37 -4.60 -0.87 19.45
CA PHE A 37 -5.02 -2.28 19.46
C PHE A 37 -4.56 -3.06 18.21
N ILE A 38 -3.81 -2.44 17.31
CA ILE A 38 -3.27 -3.07 16.10
C ILE A 38 -1.87 -3.60 16.42
N VAL A 39 -1.75 -4.90 16.64
CA VAL A 39 -0.48 -5.55 16.99
C VAL A 39 -0.30 -6.85 16.20
N GLY A 40 0.93 -7.11 15.75
CA GLY A 40 1.31 -8.36 15.10
C GLY A 40 0.69 -8.59 13.71
N GLN A 41 0.14 -7.53 13.10
CA GLN A 41 -0.49 -7.61 11.78
C GLN A 41 0.53 -7.30 10.69
N ASN A 42 0.54 -8.12 9.63
CA ASN A 42 1.20 -7.78 8.38
C ASN A 42 0.24 -6.97 7.52
N LEU A 43 0.48 -5.67 7.41
CA LEU A 43 -0.32 -4.80 6.56
C LEU A 43 0.30 -4.75 5.16
N LEU A 44 -0.50 -5.12 4.15
CA LEU A 44 -0.08 -5.00 2.76
C LEU A 44 -0.35 -3.58 2.27
N LEU A 45 0.71 -2.91 1.84
CA LEU A 45 0.68 -1.57 1.22
C LEU A 45 1.19 -1.66 -0.21
N ASP A 46 0.43 -2.36 -1.06
CA ASP A 46 0.82 -2.63 -2.43
C ASP A 46 -0.18 -2.10 -3.46
N GLY A 47 -1.18 -1.33 -3.01
CA GLY A 47 -2.25 -0.80 -3.85
C GLY A 47 -3.23 -1.84 -4.39
N GLY A 48 -3.23 -3.05 -3.81
CA GLY A 48 -4.09 -4.18 -4.15
C GLY A 48 -3.46 -5.18 -5.13
N ALA A 49 -2.16 -5.10 -5.37
CA ALA A 49 -1.46 -5.99 -6.29
C ALA A 49 -1.56 -7.46 -5.86
N PHE A 50 -1.54 -7.73 -4.55
CA PHE A 50 -1.76 -9.05 -3.98
C PHE A 50 -3.25 -9.35 -3.84
N ASN A 51 -3.71 -10.40 -4.52
CA ASN A 51 -5.07 -10.91 -4.36
C ASN A 51 -5.10 -11.98 -3.26
N SER A 52 -5.60 -11.60 -2.08
CA SER A 52 -5.71 -12.48 -0.91
C SER A 52 -6.87 -13.48 -0.97
N THR A 53 -7.72 -13.44 -2.00
CA THR A 53 -8.92 -14.28 -2.13
C THR A 53 -8.82 -15.38 -3.18
N MET A 54 -7.79 -15.37 -4.03
CA MET A 54 -7.52 -16.47 -4.97
C MET A 54 -6.50 -17.41 -4.34
N GLY A 55 -6.99 -18.51 -3.78
CA GLY A 55 -6.18 -19.68 -3.40
C GLY A 55 -5.87 -20.58 -4.59
#